data_AF-A0A973YVC1-F1
#
_entry.id   AF-A0A973YVC1-F1
#
_cell.length_a   1.000
_cell.length_b   1.000
_cell.length_c   1.000
_cell.angle_alpha   90.00
_cell.angle_beta   90.00
_cell.angle_gamma   90.00
#
_symmetry.space_group_name_H-M   'P 1'
#
loop_
_entity.id
_entity.type
_entity.pdbx_description
1 polymer ?
#
loop_
_entity_poly.entity_id
_entity_poly.type
_entity_poly.pdbx_seq_one_letter_code
_entity_poly.pdbx_strand_id
1 'polypeptide(L)'
;MRTRAKQSPGFTLMELMITVAVLAVLAALAVPSLSDFFDRNRVRAAADDVVSLISNARAEAVRNDLDVNIAMRGSGTAWCVGANAAVAPTGGAPAAGATECNCATAGVCLVSGGR
;
A
#
# COMPACT_ATOMS: atom_id res chain seq x y z
N MET A 1 -58.22 -3.67 37.20
CA MET A 1 -56.94 -4.40 37.16
C MET A 1 -55.84 -3.39 36.80
N ARG A 2 -55.11 -2.84 37.78
CA ARG A 2 -54.06 -1.84 37.53
C ARG A 2 -52.73 -2.58 37.31
N THR A 3 -52.31 -2.72 36.07
CA THR A 3 -50.99 -3.25 35.70
C THR A 3 -49.91 -2.25 36.15
N ARG A 4 -49.10 -2.62 37.14
CA ARG A 4 -47.89 -1.87 37.52
C ARG A 4 -46.93 -1.90 36.33
N ALA A 5 -46.58 -0.73 35.79
CA ALA A 5 -45.48 -0.62 34.84
C ALA A 5 -44.19 -1.05 35.54
N LYS A 6 -43.51 -2.07 34.99
CA LYS A 6 -42.24 -2.57 35.48
C LYS A 6 -41.18 -1.50 35.21
N GLN A 7 -40.60 -0.92 36.26
CA GLN A 7 -39.49 0.01 36.13
C GLN A 7 -38.28 -0.75 35.57
N SER A 8 -37.73 -0.28 34.46
CA SER A 8 -36.50 -0.82 33.89
C SER A 8 -35.33 -0.52 34.83
N PRO A 9 -34.47 -1.50 35.16
CA PRO A 9 -33.27 -1.23 35.94
C PRO A 9 -32.34 -0.30 35.13
N GLY A 10 -31.90 0.80 35.75
CA GLY A 10 -30.91 1.72 35.20
C GLY A 10 -29.50 1.41 35.74
N PHE A 11 -28.48 1.79 34.98
CA PHE A 11 -27.07 1.68 35.39
C PHE A 11 -26.74 2.67 36.51
N THR A 12 -25.88 2.27 37.43
CA THR A 12 -25.36 3.18 38.47
C THR A 12 -24.18 3.99 37.93
N LEU A 13 -23.95 5.19 38.48
CA LEU A 13 -22.76 5.99 38.15
C LEU A 13 -21.46 5.22 38.42
N MET A 14 -21.41 4.44 39.50
CA MET A 14 -20.24 3.63 39.85
C MET A 14 -19.97 2.54 38.82
N GLU A 15 -21.02 1.88 38.31
CA GLU A 15 -20.90 0.86 37.28
C GLU A 15 -20.36 1.44 35.96
N LEU A 16 -20.79 2.64 35.59
CA LEU A 16 -20.22 3.35 34.45
C LEU A 16 -18.72 3.68 34.68
N MET A 17 -18.33 4.12 35.86
CA MET A 17 -16.92 4.41 36.14
C MET A 17 -16.04 3.15 36.07
N ILE A 18 -16.51 2.03 36.62
CA ILE A 18 -15.79 0.75 36.57
C ILE A 18 -15.68 0.25 35.12
N THR A 19 -16.77 0.30 34.35
CA THR A 19 -16.77 -0.16 32.95
C THR A 19 -15.83 0.66 32.09
N VAL A 20 -15.81 1.99 32.23
CA VAL A 20 -14.86 2.85 31.52
C VAL A 20 -13.42 2.58 31.96
N ALA A 21 -13.17 2.36 33.25
CA ALA A 21 -11.84 2.01 33.75
C ALA A 21 -11.33 0.69 33.15
N VAL A 22 -12.16 -0.35 33.11
CA VAL A 22 -11.81 -1.64 32.49
C VAL A 22 -11.60 -1.47 30.97
N LEU A 23 -12.47 -0.72 30.29
CA LEU A 23 -12.35 -0.46 28.86
C LEU A 23 -11.05 0.28 28.51
N ALA A 24 -10.62 1.23 29.34
CA ALA A 24 -9.36 1.94 29.16
C ALA A 24 -8.14 1.00 29.25
N VAL A 25 -8.14 0.07 30.22
CA VAL A 25 -7.07 -0.94 30.36
C VAL A 25 -7.03 -1.86 29.14
N LEU A 26 -8.19 -2.34 28.68
CA LEU A 26 -8.28 -3.20 27.49
C LEU A 26 -7.82 -2.46 26.22
N ALA A 27 -8.21 -1.20 26.06
CA ALA A 27 -7.79 -0.38 24.93
C ALA A 27 -6.27 -0.19 24.91
N ALA A 28 -5.65 0.09 26.05
CA ALA A 28 -4.20 0.26 26.16
C ALA A 28 -3.41 -0.99 25.71
N LEU A 29 -3.93 -2.19 26.01
CA LEU A 29 -3.32 -3.45 25.58
C LEU A 29 -3.54 -3.75 24.09
N ALA A 30 -4.65 -3.26 23.50
CA ALA A 30 -5.00 -3.53 22.10
C ALA A 30 -4.19 -2.68 21.09
N VAL A 31 -3.88 -1.43 21.42
CA VAL A 31 -3.16 -0.48 20.54
C VAL A 31 -1.88 -1.04 19.88
N PRO A 32 -0.92 -1.68 20.60
CA PRO A 32 0.31 -2.15 19.98
C PRO A 32 0.08 -3.21 18.88
N SER A 33 -0.96 -4.03 19.01
CA SER A 33 -1.30 -5.04 17.99
C SER A 33 -1.82 -4.39 16.70
N LEU A 34 -2.51 -3.24 16.83
CA LEU A 34 -3.04 -2.49 15.71
C LEU A 34 -1.92 -1.78 14.92
N SER A 35 -0.89 -1.25 15.59
CA SER A 35 0.28 -0.69 14.90
C SER A 35 1.04 -1.74 14.10
N ASP A 36 1.29 -2.92 14.66
CA ASP A 36 1.97 -4.01 13.94
C ASP A 36 1.14 -4.50 12.75
N PHE A 37 -0.19 -4.54 12.88
CA PHE A 37 -1.07 -4.82 11.74
C PHE A 37 -0.91 -3.81 10.60
N PHE A 38 -0.89 -2.50 10.91
CA PHE A 38 -0.69 -1.47 9.90
C PHE A 38 0.68 -1.53 9.23
N ASP A 39 1.74 -1.78 10.00
CA ASP A 39 3.10 -1.91 9.46
C ASP A 39 3.20 -3.11 8.50
N ARG A 40 2.67 -4.27 8.90
CA ARG A 40 2.60 -5.45 8.02
C ARG A 40 1.78 -5.19 6.77
N ASN A 41 0.66 -4.46 6.90
CA ASN A 41 -0.17 -4.12 5.75
C ASN A 41 0.56 -3.19 4.78
N ARG A 42 1.32 -2.23 5.30
CA ARG A 42 2.15 -1.32 4.48
C ARG A 42 3.24 -2.07 3.72
N VAL A 43 3.89 -3.05 4.34
CA VAL A 43 4.89 -3.91 3.67
C VAL A 43 4.23 -4.78 2.59
N ARG A 44 3.06 -5.37 2.86
CA ARG A 44 2.32 -6.16 1.87
C ARG A 44 1.88 -5.31 0.67
N ALA A 45 1.28 -4.14 0.93
CA ALA A 45 0.88 -3.23 -0.13
C ALA A 45 2.06 -2.84 -1.03
N ALA A 46 3.22 -2.55 -0.45
CA ALA A 46 4.41 -2.24 -1.23
C ALA A 46 4.90 -3.44 -2.08
N ALA A 47 4.78 -4.67 -1.58
CA ALA A 47 5.10 -5.87 -2.36
C ALA A 47 4.10 -6.08 -3.50
N ASP A 48 2.81 -5.88 -3.24
CA ASP A 48 1.75 -6.00 -4.24
C ASP A 48 1.92 -4.96 -5.37
N ASP A 49 2.32 -3.73 -5.01
CA ASP A 49 2.65 -2.68 -5.98
C ASP A 49 3.81 -3.08 -6.89
N VAL A 50 4.88 -3.68 -6.34
CA VAL A 50 6.02 -4.18 -7.13
C VAL A 50 5.57 -5.28 -8.09
N VAL A 51 4.76 -6.23 -7.63
CA VAL A 51 4.24 -7.33 -8.46
C VAL A 51 3.37 -6.78 -9.59
N SER A 52 2.51 -5.82 -9.29
CA SER A 52 1.70 -5.11 -10.29
C SER A 52 2.59 -4.43 -11.34
N LEU A 53 3.63 -3.72 -10.91
CA LEU A 53 4.60 -3.06 -11.78
C LEU A 53 5.29 -4.05 -12.73
N ILE A 54 5.77 -5.19 -12.22
CA ILE A 54 6.41 -6.24 -13.02
C ILE A 54 5.41 -6.84 -14.02
N SER A 55 4.17 -7.09 -13.60
CA SER A 55 3.14 -7.63 -14.49
C SER A 55 2.82 -6.68 -15.64
N ASN A 56 2.73 -5.37 -15.36
CA ASN A 56 2.50 -4.32 -16.34
C ASN A 56 3.70 -4.16 -17.29
N ALA A 57 4.92 -4.16 -16.75
CA ALA A 57 6.16 -4.12 -17.51
C ALA A 57 6.28 -5.31 -18.48
N ARG A 58 5.98 -6.53 -18.01
CA ARG A 58 5.95 -7.73 -18.84
C ARG A 58 4.89 -7.62 -19.95
N ALA A 59 3.69 -7.15 -19.60
CA ALA A 59 2.64 -6.99 -20.58
C ALA A 59 3.02 -5.95 -21.66
N GLU A 60 3.72 -4.88 -21.28
CA GLU A 60 4.22 -3.87 -22.20
C GLU A 60 5.35 -4.38 -23.10
N ALA A 61 6.28 -5.16 -22.56
CA ALA A 61 7.34 -5.81 -23.33
C ALA A 61 6.76 -6.73 -24.41
N VAL A 62 5.77 -7.55 -24.05
CA VAL A 62 5.10 -8.46 -24.99
C VAL A 62 4.23 -7.70 -26.00
N ARG A 63 3.56 -6.62 -25.60
CA ARG A 63 2.72 -5.83 -26.50
C ARG A 63 3.53 -5.13 -27.60
N ASN A 64 4.73 -4.64 -27.27
CA ASN A 64 5.52 -3.81 -28.18
C ASN A 64 6.73 -4.53 -28.77
N ASP A 65 7.03 -5.75 -28.35
CA ASP A 65 8.26 -6.48 -28.72
C ASP A 65 9.53 -5.65 -28.40
N LEU A 66 9.50 -4.95 -27.25
CA LEU A 66 10.57 -4.09 -26.77
C LEU A 66 11.07 -4.57 -25.41
N ASP A 67 12.37 -4.47 -25.19
CA ASP A 67 12.96 -4.73 -23.89
C ASP A 67 12.48 -3.71 -22.85
N VAL A 68 12.08 -4.17 -21.68
CA VAL A 68 11.68 -3.31 -20.54
C VAL A 68 12.66 -3.53 -19.41
N ASN A 69 13.26 -2.45 -18.91
CA ASN A 69 14.16 -2.51 -17.76
C ASN A 69 13.39 -2.16 -16.49
N ILE A 70 13.69 -2.89 -15.41
CA ILE A 70 13.12 -2.68 -14.08
C ILE A 70 14.28 -2.35 -13.16
N ALA A 71 14.22 -1.19 -12.50
CA ALA A 71 15.22 -0.79 -11.53
C ALA A 71 14.57 -0.55 -10.17
N MET A 72 15.24 -1.05 -9.13
CA MET A 72 14.96 -0.68 -7.75
C MET A 72 16.13 0.15 -7.24
N ARG A 73 15.82 1.31 -6.67
CA ARG A 73 16.82 2.21 -6.11
C ARG A 73 16.44 2.69 -4.72
N GLY A 74 17.45 3.05 -3.95
CA GLY A 74 17.32 3.53 -2.58
C GLY A 74 17.71 2.47 -1.55
N SER A 75 17.90 2.93 -0.31
CA SER A 75 18.36 2.12 0.82
C SER A 75 17.71 2.65 2.10
N GLY A 76 17.20 1.77 2.95
CA GLY A 76 16.54 2.16 4.20
C GLY A 76 15.10 2.62 3.99
N THR A 77 14.76 3.81 4.48
CA THR A 77 13.38 4.34 4.49
C THR A 77 12.95 5.01 3.19
N ALA A 78 13.90 5.34 2.31
CA ALA A 78 13.66 5.92 1.00
C ALA A 78 14.11 4.91 -0.06
N TRP A 79 13.14 4.26 -0.68
CA TRP A 79 13.35 3.35 -1.80
C TRP A 79 12.23 3.53 -2.82
N CYS A 80 12.51 3.12 -4.04
CA CYS A 80 11.58 3.21 -5.16
C CYS A 80 11.78 2.02 -6.08
N VAL A 81 10.72 1.70 -6.80
CA VAL A 81 10.73 0.73 -7.89
C VAL A 81 10.09 1.40 -9.09
N GLY A 82 10.67 1.19 -10.26
CA GLY A 82 10.14 1.73 -11.50
C GLY A 82 10.57 0.89 -12.68
N ALA A 83 9.80 0.99 -13.75
CA ALA A 83 10.09 0.32 -14.99
C ALA A 83 9.93 1.29 -16.16
N ASN A 84 10.72 1.08 -17.20
CA ASN A 84 10.69 1.87 -18.42
C ASN A 84 10.98 0.97 -19.62
N ALA A 85 10.22 1.17 -20.70
CA ALA A 85 10.44 0.46 -21.94
C ALA A 85 11.62 1.05 -22.71
N ALA A 86 12.28 0.22 -23.51
CA ALA A 86 13.18 0.65 -24.56
C ALA A 86 12.41 1.53 -25.55
N VAL A 87 13.09 2.51 -26.13
CA VAL A 87 12.46 3.38 -27.11
C VAL A 87 12.43 2.63 -28.44
N ALA A 88 11.23 2.51 -29.03
CA ALA A 88 11.07 1.88 -30.34
C ALA A 88 11.99 2.55 -31.37
N PRO A 89 12.64 1.78 -32.26
CA PRO A 89 13.49 2.33 -33.30
C PRO A 89 12.68 3.27 -34.19
N THR A 90 13.07 4.54 -34.25
CA THR A 90 12.51 5.52 -35.18
C THR A 90 13.52 5.79 -36.30
N GLY A 91 13.06 5.70 -37.55
CA GLY A 91 13.86 6.12 -38.71
C GLY A 91 15.11 5.29 -39.00
N GLY A 92 15.11 3.98 -38.73
CA GLY A 92 16.22 3.07 -39.08
C GLY A 92 17.41 3.09 -38.11
N ALA A 93 17.33 3.84 -37.00
CA ALA A 93 18.26 3.70 -35.89
C ALA A 93 17.95 2.42 -35.07
N PRO A 94 18.95 1.75 -34.46
CA PRO A 94 18.69 0.63 -33.56
C PRO A 94 17.91 1.08 -32.32
N ALA A 95 17.15 0.18 -31.72
CA ALA A 95 16.42 0.45 -30.47
C ALA A 95 17.40 0.94 -29.40
N ALA A 96 17.11 2.10 -28.79
CA ALA A 96 17.89 2.57 -27.66
C ALA A 96 17.50 1.73 -26.43
N GLY A 97 18.50 1.16 -25.75
CA GLY A 97 18.29 0.36 -24.56
C GLY A 97 17.47 1.13 -23.51
N ALA A 98 16.65 0.40 -22.76
CA ALA A 98 15.83 0.97 -21.71
C ALA A 98 16.72 1.71 -20.69
N THR A 99 16.52 3.03 -20.55
CA THR A 99 17.18 3.90 -19.55
C THR A 99 17.06 3.32 -18.14
N GLU A 100 17.96 3.63 -17.21
CA GLU A 100 17.77 3.20 -15.83
C GLU A 100 16.75 4.08 -15.09
N CYS A 101 15.80 3.44 -14.38
CA CYS A 101 14.89 4.14 -13.50
C CYS A 101 15.63 4.71 -12.27
N ASN A 102 15.70 6.04 -12.19
CA ASN A 102 16.41 6.76 -11.14
C ASN A 102 15.49 7.20 -9.98
N CYS A 103 14.18 7.29 -10.20
CA CYS A 103 13.15 7.71 -9.23
C CYS A 103 13.36 9.07 -8.53
N ALA A 104 14.45 9.79 -8.76
CA ALA A 104 14.63 11.17 -8.30
C ALA A 104 13.94 12.18 -9.25
N THR A 105 13.46 11.72 -10.40
CA THR A 105 12.76 12.55 -11.39
C THR A 105 11.37 11.97 -11.66
N ALA A 106 10.32 12.76 -11.41
CA ALA A 106 8.96 12.40 -11.73
C ALA A 106 8.81 12.16 -13.24
N GLY A 107 8.06 11.13 -13.63
CA GLY A 107 7.80 10.82 -15.04
C GLY A 107 8.85 9.95 -15.76
N VAL A 108 9.99 9.65 -15.12
CA VAL A 108 11.05 8.82 -15.72
C VAL A 108 10.83 7.30 -15.48
N CYS A 109 9.84 6.96 -14.64
CA CYS A 109 9.53 5.59 -14.23
C CYS A 109 8.09 5.18 -14.56
N LEU A 110 7.65 5.47 -15.79
CA LEU A 110 6.30 5.17 -16.24
C LEU A 110 6.36 4.08 -17.32
N VAL A 111 5.77 2.93 -17.00
CA VAL A 111 5.35 1.98 -18.03
C VAL A 111 4.06 2.52 -18.63
N SER A 112 3.99 2.61 -19.95
CA SER A 112 2.78 2.99 -20.68
C SER A 112 1.64 2.07 -20.25
N GLY A 113 0.80 2.52 -19.31
CA GLY A 113 -0.23 1.71 -18.65
C GLY A 113 -0.48 1.97 -17.16
N GLY A 114 0.43 2.66 -16.45
CA GLY A 114 0.18 3.11 -15.07
C GLY A 114 -0.50 4.48 -15.03
N ARG A 115 -1.65 4.59 -14.36
CA ARG A 115 -2.25 5.89 -14.02
C ARG A 115 -1.43 6.61 -12.95
#